data_AF-A0A925WCV5-F1
#
_entry.id   AF-A0A925WCV5-F1
#
_cell.length_a   1.000
_cell.length_b   1.000
_cell.length_c   1.000
_cell.angle_alpha   90.00
_cell.angle_beta   90.00
_cell.angle_gamma   90.00
#
_symmetry.space_group_name_H-M   'P 1'
#
loop_
_entity.id
_entity.type
_entity.pdbx_description
1 polymer ?
#
loop_
_entity_poly.entity_id
_entity_poly.type
_entity_poly.pdbx_seq_one_letter_code
_entity_poly.pdbx_strand_id
1 'polypeptide(L)'
;MNVSLADSYRPAMFSAVGIQLVCGVLSAMLLDGGNAAALCFCTLIGFWAGVVMLVLRCPRDPEPTDLWVVRYGFLPLFGVAFFLMELYISVQ
;
A
#
# COMPACT_ATOMS: atom_id res chain seq x y z
N MET A 1 5.92 7.57 24.30
CA MET A 1 5.53 8.71 23.44
C MET A 1 4.08 8.46 23.01
N ASN A 2 3.10 9.14 23.61
CA ASN A 2 1.68 8.88 23.33
C ASN A 2 1.32 9.63 22.03
N VAL A 3 1.50 8.97 20.88
CA VAL A 3 1.18 9.55 19.58
C VAL A 3 -0.34 9.54 19.44
N SER A 4 -0.98 10.63 19.84
CA SER A 4 -2.41 10.84 19.59
C SER A 4 -2.59 11.10 18.10
N LEU A 5 -2.77 10.04 17.30
CA LEU A 5 -3.16 10.16 15.90
C LEU A 5 -4.49 10.91 15.80
N ALA A 6 -4.60 11.84 14.86
CA ALA A 6 -5.89 12.43 14.52
C ALA A 6 -6.87 11.31 14.09
N ASP A 7 -8.10 11.33 14.62
CA ASP A 7 -9.11 10.29 14.35
C ASP A 7 -9.41 10.13 12.85
N SER A 8 -9.13 11.15 12.04
CA SER A 8 -9.25 11.16 10.58
C SER A 8 -8.40 10.10 9.87
N TYR A 9 -7.30 9.63 10.46
CA TYR A 9 -6.45 8.59 9.85
C TYR A 9 -7.07 7.20 9.90
N ARG A 10 -7.86 6.90 10.94
CA ARG A 10 -8.45 5.56 11.16
C ARG A 10 -9.27 5.06 9.96
N PRO A 11 -10.26 5.81 9.42
CA PRO A 11 -11.05 5.33 8.29
C PRO A 11 -10.21 5.16 7.00
N ALA A 12 -9.19 6.00 6.81
CA ALA A 12 -8.28 5.88 5.67
C ALA A 12 -7.43 4.61 5.76
N MET A 13 -6.86 4.32 6.92
CA MET A 13 -6.08 3.09 7.17
C MET A 13 -6.94 1.83 7.01
N PHE A 14 -8.16 1.80 7.56
CA PHE A 14 -9.07 0.66 7.40
C PHE A 14 -9.41 0.40 5.93
N SER A 15 -9.66 1.46 5.16
CA SER A 15 -9.90 1.34 3.71
C SER A 15 -8.69 0.76 2.99
N ALA A 16 -7.49 1.22 3.33
CA ALA A 16 -6.23 0.74 2.73
C ALA A 16 -5.98 -0.75 3.03
N VAL A 17 -6.21 -1.18 4.28
CA VAL A 17 -6.12 -2.59 4.66
C VAL A 17 -7.12 -3.44 3.87
N GLY A 18 -8.36 -2.97 3.70
CA GLY A 18 -9.36 -3.67 2.89
C GLY A 18 -8.91 -3.86 1.44
N ILE A 19 -8.38 -2.81 0.81
CA ILE A 19 -7.82 -2.89 -0.55
C ILE A 19 -6.64 -3.86 -0.61
N GLN A 20 -5.71 -3.78 0.34
CA GLN A 20 -4.54 -4.67 0.40
C GLN A 20 -4.94 -6.14 0.55
N LEU A 21 -5.97 -6.43 1.33
CA LEU A 21 -6.45 -7.78 1.55
C LEU A 21 -7.07 -8.36 0.28
N VAL A 22 -7.88 -7.57 -0.44
CA VAL A 22 -8.42 -7.97 -1.75
C VAL A 22 -7.28 -8.19 -2.75
N CYS A 23 -6.33 -7.25 -2.87
CA CYS A 23 -5.19 -7.40 -3.77
C CYS A 23 -4.33 -8.61 -3.42
N GLY A 24 -4.05 -8.85 -2.15
CA GLY A 24 -3.26 -10.00 -1.70
C GLY A 24 -3.91 -11.33 -2.03
N VAL A 25 -5.23 -11.43 -1.85
CA VAL A 25 -5.99 -12.64 -2.26
C VAL A 25 -5.93 -12.81 -3.77
N LEU A 26 -6.17 -11.75 -4.55
CA LEU A 26 -6.10 -11.81 -6.01
C LEU A 26 -4.70 -12.24 -6.50
N SER A 27 -3.64 -11.69 -5.91
CA SER A 27 -2.25 -12.06 -6.21
C SER A 27 -1.94 -13.51 -5.85
N ALA A 28 -2.49 -14.03 -4.76
CA ALA A 28 -2.31 -15.43 -4.39
C ALA A 28 -3.04 -16.40 -5.35
N MET A 29 -4.08 -15.93 -6.04
CA MET A 29 -4.84 -16.73 -7.02
C MET A 29 -4.25 -16.73 -8.43
N LEU A 30 -3.17 -15.96 -8.69
CA LEU A 30 -2.62 -15.81 -10.05
C LEU A 30 -1.94 -17.07 -10.62
N LEU A 31 -1.81 -18.15 -9.83
CA LEU A 31 -1.15 -19.41 -10.22
C LEU A 31 0.26 -19.22 -10.83
N ASP A 32 0.95 -18.17 -10.45
CA ASP A 32 2.24 -17.73 -10.98
C ASP A 32 3.43 -18.23 -10.14
N GLY A 33 3.24 -19.33 -9.40
CA GLY A 33 4.23 -19.85 -8.45
C GLY A 33 4.42 -18.98 -7.21
N GLY A 34 3.54 -18.00 -6.97
CA GLY A 34 3.60 -17.11 -5.80
C GLY A 34 4.40 -15.84 -6.01
N ASN A 35 4.82 -15.53 -7.25
CA ASN A 35 5.64 -14.35 -7.55
C ASN A 35 4.85 -13.04 -7.32
N ALA A 36 3.59 -12.95 -7.76
CA ALA A 36 2.71 -11.82 -7.50
C ALA A 36 2.37 -11.68 -6.03
N ALA A 37 2.24 -12.79 -5.29
CA ALA A 37 2.03 -12.76 -3.85
C ALA A 37 3.25 -12.18 -3.11
N ALA A 38 4.47 -12.59 -3.50
CA ALA A 38 5.71 -12.03 -2.97
C ALA A 38 5.86 -10.55 -3.31
N LEU A 39 5.55 -10.16 -4.56
CA LEU A 39 5.54 -8.76 -4.99
C LEU A 39 4.54 -7.95 -4.16
N CYS A 40 3.30 -8.43 -4.00
CA CYS A 40 2.28 -7.78 -3.19
C CYS A 40 2.75 -7.56 -1.75
N PHE A 41 3.44 -8.55 -1.16
CA PHE A 41 3.99 -8.43 0.19
C PHE A 41 5.11 -7.38 0.27
N CYS A 42 6.03 -7.36 -0.69
CA CYS A 42 7.08 -6.33 -0.77
C CYS A 42 6.49 -4.92 -0.93
N THR A 43 5.49 -4.77 -1.81
CA THR A 43 4.77 -3.50 -2.02
C THR A 43 4.03 -3.07 -0.76
N LEU A 44 3.42 -4.00 -0.03
CA LEU A 44 2.74 -3.74 1.24
C LEU A 44 3.71 -3.16 2.27
N ILE A 45 4.89 -3.77 2.43
CA ILE A 45 5.92 -3.26 3.34
C ILE A 45 6.35 -1.84 2.94
N GLY A 46 6.65 -1.62 1.65
CA GLY A 46 7.07 -0.30 1.16
C GLY A 46 6.01 0.78 1.37
N PHE A 47 4.74 0.44 1.12
CA PHE A 47 3.61 1.34 1.35
C PHE A 47 3.49 1.73 2.83
N TRP A 48 3.50 0.76 3.74
CA TRP A 48 3.38 1.05 5.18
C TRP A 48 4.59 1.82 5.71
N ALA A 49 5.80 1.58 5.20
CA ALA A 49 6.96 2.39 5.54
C ALA A 49 6.76 3.86 5.14
N GLY A 50 6.21 4.11 3.95
CA GLY A 50 5.84 5.46 3.50
C GLY A 50 4.76 6.10 4.37
N VAL A 51 3.69 5.36 4.69
CA VAL A 51 2.62 5.84 5.58
C VAL A 51 3.16 6.20 6.96
N VAL A 52 4.04 5.38 7.53
CA VAL A 52 4.68 5.66 8.83
C VAL A 52 5.51 6.94 8.76
N MET A 53 6.32 7.13 7.71
CA MET A 53 7.08 8.38 7.53
C MET A 53 6.16 9.60 7.43
N LEU A 54 5.03 9.45 6.74
CA LEU A 54 4.06 10.53 6.56
C LEU A 54 3.39 10.91 7.90
N VAL A 55 2.94 9.91 8.66
CA VAL A 55 2.37 10.11 10.01
C VAL A 55 3.40 10.71 10.97
N LEU A 56 4.67 10.33 10.86
CA LEU A 56 5.74 10.95 11.66
C LEU A 56 6.01 12.40 11.27
N ARG A 57 5.82 12.76 9.99
CA ARG A 57 6.01 14.13 9.49
C ARG A 57 4.87 15.07 9.88
N CYS A 58 3.61 14.62 9.80
CA CYS A 58 2.43 15.45 10.10
C CYS A 58 1.36 14.69 10.92
N PRO A 59 1.59 14.43 12.23
CA PRO A 59 0.71 13.56 13.03
C PRO A 59 -0.64 14.19 13.44
N ARG A 60 -0.74 15.53 13.47
CA ARG A 60 -1.88 16.26 14.06
C ARG A 60 -2.77 16.99 13.06
N ASP A 61 -2.24 17.40 11.91
CA ASP A 61 -2.97 18.19 10.93
C ASP A 61 -2.71 17.64 9.52
N PRO A 62 -3.33 16.50 9.18
CA PRO A 62 -3.12 15.86 7.88
C PRO A 62 -3.71 16.72 6.77
N GLU A 63 -2.91 16.99 5.74
CA GLU A 63 -3.41 17.62 4.54
C GLU A 63 -4.39 16.64 3.85
N PRO A 64 -5.44 17.11 3.14
CA PRO A 64 -6.36 16.21 2.45
C PRO A 64 -5.62 15.24 1.52
N THR A 65 -4.57 15.70 0.84
CA THR A 65 -3.68 14.91 -0.02
C THR A 65 -3.03 13.74 0.71
N ASP A 66 -2.61 13.92 1.96
CA ASP A 66 -2.02 12.88 2.80
C ASP A 66 -3.02 11.75 3.08
N LEU A 67 -4.27 12.10 3.37
CA LEU A 67 -5.36 11.13 3.56
C LEU A 67 -5.69 10.37 2.27
N TRP A 68 -5.63 11.04 1.12
CA TRP A 68 -5.78 10.39 -0.19
C TRP A 68 -4.66 9.39 -0.46
N VAL A 69 -3.41 9.75 -0.17
CA VAL A 69 -2.25 8.86 -0.32
C VAL A 69 -2.36 7.66 0.61
N VAL A 70 -2.75 7.86 1.87
CA VAL A 70 -2.94 6.75 2.83
C VAL A 70 -4.09 5.84 2.40
N ARG A 71 -5.16 6.39 1.81
CA ARG A 71 -6.34 5.60 1.44
C ARG A 71 -6.16 4.83 0.12
N TYR A 72 -5.56 5.46 -0.89
CA TYR A 72 -5.51 4.93 -2.25
C TYR A 72 -4.10 4.68 -2.76
N GLY A 73 -3.05 5.18 -2.10
CA GLY A 73 -1.67 5.13 -2.58
C GLY A 73 -1.09 3.73 -2.75
N PHE A 74 -1.67 2.72 -2.09
CA PHE A 74 -1.29 1.32 -2.31
C PHE A 74 -1.61 0.85 -3.73
N LEU A 75 -2.75 1.26 -4.28
CA LEU A 75 -3.26 0.80 -5.58
C LEU A 75 -2.35 1.19 -6.77
N PRO A 76 -1.93 2.47 -6.94
CA PRO A 76 -0.98 2.83 -7.98
C PRO A 76 0.40 2.25 -7.71
N LEU A 77 0.85 2.16 -6.45
CA LEU A 77 2.13 1.54 -6.11
C LEU A 77 2.17 0.06 -6.52
N PHE A 78 1.11 -0.67 -6.22
CA PHE A 78 0.92 -2.07 -6.59
C PHE A 78 0.80 -2.25 -8.11
N GLY A 79 0.02 -1.40 -8.79
CA GLY A 79 -0.09 -1.43 -10.25
C GLY A 79 1.25 -1.19 -10.96
N VAL A 80 2.05 -0.23 -10.49
CA VAL A 80 3.39 0.04 -11.03
C VAL A 80 4.33 -1.14 -10.77
N ALA A 81 4.33 -1.68 -9.55
CA ALA A 81 5.17 -2.84 -9.23
C ALA A 81 4.82 -4.05 -10.11
N PHE A 82 3.53 -4.32 -10.28
CA PHE A 82 3.04 -5.42 -11.11
C PHE A 82 3.42 -5.22 -12.58
N PHE A 83 3.21 -4.01 -13.11
CA PHE A 83 3.61 -3.67 -14.48
C PHE A 83 5.12 -3.82 -14.72
N LEU A 84 5.96 -3.39 -13.77
CA LEU A 84 7.41 -3.54 -13.86
C LEU A 84 7.84 -5.01 -13.84
N MET A 85 7.17 -5.84 -13.02
CA MET A 85 7.43 -7.29 -12.98
C MET A 85 7.09 -7.96 -14.32
N GLU A 86 5.91 -7.68 -14.88
CA GLU A 86 5.49 -8.22 -16.17
C GLU A 86 6.41 -7.75 -17.31
N LEU A 87 6.79 -6.47 -17.31
CA LEU A 87 7.74 -5.93 -18.27
C LEU A 87 9.09 -6.64 -18.17
N TYR A 88 9.59 -6.90 -16.96
CA TYR A 88 10.84 -7.62 -16.74
C TYR A 88 10.78 -9.05 -17.30
N ILE A 89 9.69 -9.78 -17.04
CA ILE A 89 9.49 -11.14 -17.57
C ILE A 89 9.42 -11.12 -19.10
N SER A 90 8.75 -10.14 -19.71
CA SER A 90 8.60 -10.06 -21.17
C SER A 90 9.90 -9.83 -21.95
N VAL A 91 10.94 -9.34 -21.28
CA VAL A 91 12.25 -9.02 -21.87
C VAL A 91 13.21 -10.22 -21.80
N GLN A 92 12.93 -11.21 -20.96
CA GLN A 92 13.73 -12.45 -20.84
C GLN A 92 13.25 -13.53 -21.81
#